data_AF-X0WKD0-F1
#
_entry.id   AF-X0WKD0-F1
#
_cell.length_a   1.000
_cell.length_b   1.000
_cell.length_c   1.000
_cell.angle_alpha   90.00
_cell.angle_beta   90.00
_cell.angle_gamma   90.00
#
_symmetry.space_group_name_H-M   'P 1'
#
loop_
_entity.id
_entity.type
_entity.pdbx_description
1 polymer ?
#
loop_
_entity_poly.entity_id
_entity_poly.type
_entity_poly.pdbx_seq_one_letter_code
_entity_poly.pdbx_strand_id
1 'polypeptide(L)'
;MAYSAPAVTRDSHRFSVAGLLNLLVTYVVWGSTYLAIRVAVREGAGWGPFWLGATRTLAAAAVLFAFNALRGARLKPTRVELGILAATGILLWVGGNGAVNWAEQRIDSGLAALIVGTMPIWVALMESMIDRRRPSFLLSVSLVVGF
;
A
#
# COMPACT_ATOMS: atom_id res chain seq x y z
N MET A 1 38.04 -19.27 10.45
CA MET A 1 37.08 -18.42 11.18
C MET A 1 35.71 -18.64 10.54
N ALA A 2 34.92 -19.57 11.07
CA ALA A 2 33.66 -19.99 10.47
C ALA A 2 32.53 -19.04 10.91
N TYR A 3 31.86 -18.42 9.95
CA TYR A 3 30.70 -17.56 10.18
C TYR A 3 29.49 -18.45 10.51
N SER A 4 29.17 -18.59 11.79
CA SER A 4 27.94 -19.23 12.26
C SER A 4 26.76 -18.33 11.92
N ALA A 5 26.00 -18.69 10.88
CA ALA A 5 24.74 -18.03 10.56
C ALA A 5 23.78 -18.14 11.75
N PRO A 6 23.10 -17.05 12.17
CA PRO A 6 22.14 -17.10 13.26
C PRO A 6 21.00 -18.05 12.88
N ALA A 7 20.70 -19.00 13.77
CA ALA A 7 19.56 -19.89 13.64
C ALA A 7 18.29 -19.04 13.55
N VAL A 8 17.61 -19.09 12.39
CA VAL A 8 16.27 -18.51 12.22
C VAL A 8 15.35 -19.25 13.19
N THR A 9 15.08 -18.63 14.33
CA THR A 9 14.09 -19.10 15.29
C THR A 9 12.75 -19.17 14.55
N ARG A 10 12.21 -20.39 14.40
CA ARG A 10 10.86 -20.60 13.89
C ARG A 10 9.89 -19.94 14.86
N ASP A 11 9.50 -18.72 14.58
CA ASP A 11 8.41 -18.08 15.30
C ASP A 11 7.17 -18.96 15.16
N SER A 12 6.67 -19.45 16.29
CA SER A 12 5.39 -20.15 16.32
C SER A 12 4.32 -19.20 15.80
N HIS A 13 3.57 -19.60 14.76
CA HIS A 13 2.40 -18.90 14.24
C HIS A 13 1.29 -18.77 15.30
N ARG A 14 1.52 -17.98 16.34
CA ARG A 14 0.53 -17.66 17.36
C ARG A 14 -0.28 -16.50 16.83
N PHE A 15 -1.58 -16.71 16.66
CA PHE A 15 -2.54 -15.63 16.41
C PHE A 15 -2.50 -14.66 17.59
N SER A 16 -1.67 -13.62 17.48
CA SER A 16 -1.61 -12.55 18.46
C SER A 16 -2.86 -11.69 18.33
N VAL A 17 -3.59 -11.51 19.44
CA VAL A 17 -4.76 -10.62 19.48
C VAL A 17 -4.38 -9.20 19.02
N ALA A 18 -3.18 -8.74 19.36
CA ALA A 18 -2.67 -7.46 18.87
C ALA A 18 -2.51 -7.43 17.33
N GLY A 19 -2.08 -8.54 16.73
CA GLY A 19 -2.00 -8.68 15.27
C GLY A 19 -3.38 -8.61 14.61
N LEU A 20 -4.38 -9.29 15.18
CA LEU A 20 -5.76 -9.25 14.70
C LEU A 20 -6.37 -7.84 14.82
N LEU A 21 -6.11 -7.14 15.93
CA LEU A 21 -6.55 -5.76 16.11
C LEU A 21 -5.92 -4.81 15.09
N ASN A 22 -4.61 -4.94 14.84
CA ASN A 22 -3.94 -4.16 13.79
C ASN A 22 -4.54 -4.42 12.40
N LEU A 23 -4.87 -5.68 12.09
CA LEU A 23 -5.51 -6.04 10.83
C LEU A 23 -6.92 -5.44 10.73
N LEU A 24 -7.71 -5.50 11.80
CA LEU A 24 -9.04 -4.91 11.85
C LEU A 24 -8.99 -3.39 11.63
N VAL A 25 -8.10 -2.69 12.32
CA VAL A 25 -7.90 -1.25 12.14
C VAL A 25 -7.52 -0.96 10.69
N THR A 26 -6.59 -1.71 10.13
CA THR A 26 -6.17 -1.55 8.73
C THR A 26 -7.34 -1.75 7.78
N TYR A 27 -8.15 -2.79 7.96
CA TYR A 27 -9.32 -3.06 7.11
C TYR A 27 -10.39 -1.97 7.20
N VAL A 28 -10.69 -1.48 8.41
CA VAL A 28 -11.67 -0.41 8.59
C VAL A 28 -11.15 0.90 7.98
N VAL A 29 -9.91 1.28 8.26
CA VAL A 29 -9.32 2.53 7.77
C VAL A 29 -9.13 2.51 6.25
N TRP A 30 -8.59 1.42 5.69
CA TRP A 30 -8.41 1.32 4.23
C TRP A 30 -9.74 1.12 3.51
N GLY A 31 -10.61 0.24 4.00
CA GLY A 31 -11.93 0.01 3.39
C GLY A 31 -12.78 1.28 3.36
N SER A 32 -12.81 2.03 4.45
CA SER A 32 -13.53 3.31 4.51
C SER A 32 -12.93 4.38 3.59
N THR A 33 -11.64 4.30 3.25
CA THR A 33 -10.99 5.22 2.31
C THR A 33 -11.55 5.06 0.90
N TYR A 34 -11.75 3.83 0.41
CA TYR A 34 -12.39 3.60 -0.90
C TYR A 34 -13.83 4.13 -0.92
N LEU A 35 -14.58 3.95 0.16
CA LEU A 35 -15.93 4.54 0.25
C LEU A 35 -15.87 6.08 0.23
N ALA A 36 -14.96 6.69 0.97
CA ALA A 36 -14.80 8.14 1.03
C ALA A 36 -14.39 8.73 -0.32
N ILE A 37 -13.49 8.06 -1.07
CA ILE A 37 -13.09 8.47 -2.42
C ILE A 37 -14.31 8.47 -3.33
N ARG A 38 -15.07 7.37 -3.40
CA ARG A 38 -16.30 7.28 -4.21
C ARG A 38 -17.29 8.39 -3.90
N VAL A 39 -17.52 8.66 -2.61
CA VAL A 39 -18.42 9.74 -2.16
C VAL A 39 -17.91 11.12 -2.59
N ALA A 40 -16.61 11.33 -2.60
CA ALA A 40 -15.99 12.60 -2.96
C ALA A 40 -15.89 12.83 -4.48
N VAL A 41 -15.69 11.77 -5.29
CA VAL A 41 -15.50 11.88 -6.74
C VAL A 41 -16.77 11.63 -7.56
N ARG A 42 -17.88 11.25 -6.91
CA ARG A 42 -19.18 11.06 -7.58
C ARG A 42 -19.66 12.33 -8.27
N GLU A 43 -20.45 12.14 -9.32
CA GLU A 43 -21.07 13.25 -10.04
C GLU A 43 -21.88 14.16 -9.09
N GLY A 44 -21.66 15.47 -9.19
CA GLY A 44 -22.30 16.49 -8.34
C GLY A 44 -21.57 16.83 -7.03
N ALA A 45 -20.49 16.13 -6.66
CA ALA A 45 -19.73 16.45 -5.44
C ALA A 45 -18.76 17.64 -5.60
N GLY A 46 -18.42 18.02 -6.84
CA GLY A 46 -17.56 19.18 -7.14
C GLY A 46 -16.05 18.95 -7.01
N TRP A 47 -15.60 17.77 -6.54
CA TRP A 47 -14.19 17.42 -6.42
C TRP A 47 -13.72 16.55 -7.60
N GLY A 48 -12.69 17.01 -8.31
CA GLY A 48 -12.01 16.18 -9.30
C GLY A 48 -11.20 15.05 -8.64
N PRO A 49 -11.12 13.86 -9.26
CA PRO A 49 -10.51 12.66 -8.64
C PRO A 49 -9.03 12.85 -8.30
N PHE A 50 -8.29 13.55 -9.15
CA PHE A 50 -6.88 13.85 -8.92
C PHE A 50 -6.68 14.99 -7.92
N TRP A 51 -7.60 15.95 -7.83
CA TRP A 51 -7.55 17.04 -6.84
C TRP A 51 -7.75 16.53 -5.42
N LEU A 52 -8.68 15.60 -5.22
CA LEU A 52 -8.86 14.92 -3.94
C LEU A 52 -7.58 14.19 -3.51
N GLY A 53 -6.98 13.42 -4.43
CA GLY A 53 -5.73 12.70 -4.17
C GLY A 53 -4.57 13.65 -3.86
N ALA A 54 -4.39 14.71 -4.65
CA ALA A 54 -3.32 15.67 -4.48
C ALA A 54 -3.41 16.43 -3.15
N THR A 55 -4.59 16.97 -2.82
CA THR A 55 -4.80 17.74 -1.58
C THR A 55 -4.55 16.89 -0.33
N ARG A 56 -5.08 15.66 -0.28
CA ARG A 56 -4.84 14.72 0.82
C ARG A 56 -3.35 14.39 0.98
N THR A 57 -2.67 14.13 -0.13
CA THR A 57 -1.26 13.73 -0.12
C THR A 57 -0.36 14.91 0.26
N LEU A 58 -0.66 16.11 -0.23
CA LEU A 58 0.05 17.34 0.15
C LEU A 58 -0.14 17.68 1.61
N ALA A 59 -1.36 17.53 2.16
CA ALA A 59 -1.62 17.71 3.58
C ALA A 59 -0.81 16.72 4.43
N ALA A 60 -0.81 15.43 4.07
CA ALA A 60 -0.02 14.41 4.75
C ALA A 60 1.49 14.71 4.67
N ALA A 61 2.00 15.11 3.50
CA ALA A 61 3.38 15.51 3.33
C ALA A 61 3.73 16.70 4.23
N ALA A 62 2.91 17.74 4.26
CA ALA A 62 3.13 18.91 5.11
C ALA A 62 3.20 18.54 6.59
N VAL A 63 2.28 17.69 7.08
CA VAL A 63 2.29 17.20 8.46
C VAL A 63 3.56 16.41 8.77
N LEU A 64 3.97 15.50 7.88
CA LEU A 64 5.18 14.70 8.08
C LEU A 64 6.45 15.55 8.06
N PHE A 65 6.56 16.51 7.13
CA PHE A 65 7.70 17.44 7.09
C PHE A 65 7.74 18.34 8.33
N ALA A 66 6.59 18.84 8.79
CA ALA A 66 6.49 19.63 10.03
C ALA A 66 6.92 18.80 11.25
N PHE A 67 6.42 17.57 11.36
CA PHE A 67 6.78 16.66 12.44
C PHE A 67 8.28 16.32 12.45
N ASN A 68 8.85 16.08 11.27
CA ASN A 68 10.28 15.82 11.12
C ASN A 68 11.13 17.04 11.51
N ALA A 69 10.68 18.26 11.12
CA ALA A 69 11.32 19.50 11.52
C ALA A 69 11.29 19.70 13.05
N LEU A 70 10.15 19.43 13.69
CA LEU A 70 10.00 19.50 15.15
C LEU A 70 10.90 18.49 15.88
N ARG A 71 11.18 17.34 15.29
CA ARG A 71 12.12 16.33 15.83
C ARG A 71 13.59 16.64 15.56
N GLY A 72 13.91 17.71 14.82
CA GLY A 72 15.28 18.05 14.44
C GLY A 72 15.94 17.04 13.51
N ALA A 73 15.15 16.14 12.89
CA ALA A 73 15.68 15.12 12.01
C ALA A 73 16.11 15.73 10.67
N ARG A 74 17.38 15.54 10.30
CA ARG A 74 17.94 16.08 9.06
C ARG A 74 17.63 15.13 7.89
N LEU A 75 16.69 15.51 7.04
CA LEU A 75 16.46 14.85 5.75
C LEU A 75 17.52 15.33 4.76
N LYS A 76 18.57 14.53 4.56
CA LYS A 76 19.58 14.78 3.53
C LYS A 76 19.71 13.56 2.61
N PRO A 77 18.68 13.27 1.79
CA PRO A 77 18.78 12.20 0.82
C PRO A 77 19.82 12.56 -0.24
N THR A 78 20.56 11.56 -0.70
CA THR A 78 21.45 11.67 -1.86
C THR A 78 20.63 11.91 -3.13
N ARG A 79 21.27 12.38 -4.21
CA ARG A 79 20.57 12.57 -5.50
C ARG A 79 19.97 11.27 -6.04
N VAL A 80 20.63 10.15 -5.80
CA VAL A 80 20.15 8.82 -6.19
C VAL A 80 18.92 8.43 -5.38
N GLU A 81 18.98 8.59 -4.05
CA GLU A 81 17.84 8.34 -3.17
C GLU A 81 16.66 9.23 -3.52
N LEU A 82 16.89 10.51 -3.84
CA LEU A 82 15.84 11.42 -4.27
C LEU A 82 15.18 10.95 -5.58
N GLY A 83 15.96 10.45 -6.53
CA GLY A 83 15.45 9.85 -7.76
C GLY A 83 14.56 8.63 -7.50
N ILE A 84 15.00 7.73 -6.62
CA ILE A 84 14.24 6.53 -6.22
C ILE A 84 12.95 6.92 -5.50
N LEU A 85 13.02 7.85 -4.54
CA LEU A 85 11.86 8.35 -3.79
C LEU A 85 10.85 9.04 -4.72
N ALA A 86 11.32 9.84 -5.67
CA ALA A 86 10.47 10.47 -6.66
C ALA A 86 9.79 9.44 -7.57
N ALA A 87 10.56 8.48 -8.11
CA ALA A 87 10.02 7.45 -9.00
C ALA A 87 8.98 6.56 -8.29
N THR A 88 9.32 6.04 -7.10
CA THR A 88 8.42 5.20 -6.30
C THR A 88 7.20 5.97 -5.81
N GLY A 89 7.38 7.23 -5.38
CA GLY A 89 6.28 8.11 -4.98
C GLY A 89 5.30 8.39 -6.11
N ILE A 90 5.79 8.71 -7.31
CA ILE A 90 4.96 8.93 -8.49
C ILE A 90 4.19 7.64 -8.84
N LEU A 91 4.88 6.50 -8.89
CA LEU A 91 4.25 5.23 -9.26
C LEU A 91 3.16 4.82 -8.27
N LEU A 92 3.41 5.00 -6.97
CA LEU A 92 2.46 4.67 -5.91
C LEU A 92 1.25 5.62 -5.87
N TRP A 93 1.51 6.93 -5.92
CA TRP A 93 0.47 7.94 -5.72
C TRP A 93 -0.27 8.30 -7.00
N VAL A 94 0.43 8.49 -8.10
CA VAL A 94 -0.19 8.82 -9.40
C VAL A 94 -0.66 7.55 -10.09
N GLY A 95 0.19 6.53 -10.14
CA GLY A 95 -0.15 5.24 -10.73
C GLY A 95 -1.19 4.50 -9.89
N GLY A 96 -0.82 4.07 -8.69
CA GLY A 96 -1.70 3.28 -7.81
C GLY A 96 -2.94 4.04 -7.33
N ASN A 97 -2.75 5.03 -6.45
CA ASN A 97 -3.87 5.76 -5.85
C ASN A 97 -4.64 6.61 -6.89
N GLY A 98 -3.93 7.25 -7.83
CA GLY A 98 -4.56 8.06 -8.88
C GLY A 98 -5.44 7.24 -9.81
N ALA A 99 -5.01 6.02 -10.20
CA ALA A 99 -5.85 5.12 -10.99
C ALA A 99 -7.09 4.66 -10.22
N VAL A 100 -6.99 4.42 -8.90
CA VAL A 100 -8.15 4.11 -8.06
C VAL A 100 -9.14 5.28 -8.04
N ASN A 101 -8.68 6.50 -7.75
CA ASN A 101 -9.53 7.68 -7.75
C ASN A 101 -10.23 7.90 -9.10
N TRP A 102 -9.54 7.61 -10.20
CA TRP A 102 -10.11 7.70 -11.54
C TRP A 102 -11.11 6.57 -11.84
N ALA A 103 -10.78 5.33 -11.46
CA ALA A 103 -11.65 4.18 -11.64
C ALA A 103 -12.96 4.34 -10.86
N GLU A 104 -12.89 4.82 -9.61
CA GLU A 104 -14.03 5.06 -8.74
C GLU A 104 -14.98 6.17 -9.22
N GLN A 105 -14.67 6.87 -10.31
CA GLN A 105 -15.68 7.67 -11.00
C GLN A 105 -16.73 6.77 -11.69
N ARG A 106 -16.31 5.58 -12.12
CA ARG A 106 -17.09 4.66 -12.97
C ARG A 106 -17.51 3.37 -12.27
N ILE A 107 -16.76 2.93 -11.26
CA ILE A 107 -17.03 1.70 -10.51
C ILE A 107 -17.36 2.00 -9.04
N ASP A 108 -18.09 1.08 -8.40
CA ASP A 108 -18.37 1.16 -6.98
C ASP A 108 -17.14 0.84 -6.12
N SER A 109 -17.09 1.43 -4.93
CA SER A 109 -15.97 1.29 -3.99
C SER A 109 -15.74 -0.16 -3.57
N GLY A 110 -16.79 -0.99 -3.51
CA GLY A 110 -16.68 -2.42 -3.24
C GLY A 110 -15.91 -3.17 -4.32
N LEU A 111 -16.17 -2.86 -5.59
CA LEU A 111 -15.44 -3.46 -6.72
C LEU A 111 -14.00 -2.95 -6.77
N ALA A 112 -13.78 -1.65 -6.51
CA ALA A 112 -12.44 -1.07 -6.41
C ALA A 112 -11.63 -1.77 -5.31
N ALA A 113 -12.21 -1.93 -4.12
CA ALA A 113 -11.58 -2.61 -2.99
C ALA A 113 -11.29 -4.08 -3.29
N LEU A 114 -12.17 -4.80 -3.98
CA LEU A 114 -11.97 -6.19 -4.37
C LEU A 114 -10.79 -6.34 -5.35
N ILE A 115 -10.73 -5.48 -6.38
CA ILE A 115 -9.65 -5.48 -7.38
C ILE A 115 -8.32 -5.14 -6.71
N VAL A 116 -8.28 -4.11 -5.85
CA VAL A 116 -7.06 -3.78 -5.12
C VAL A 116 -6.69 -4.87 -4.12
N GLY A 117 -7.69 -5.55 -3.56
CA GLY A 117 -7.51 -6.75 -2.76
C GLY A 117 -6.56 -7.71 -3.44
N THR A 118 -6.69 -7.99 -4.74
CA THR A 118 -5.89 -9.00 -5.45
C THR A 118 -4.38 -8.68 -5.56
N MET A 119 -3.90 -7.59 -4.94
CA MET A 119 -2.48 -7.23 -4.87
C MET A 119 -1.54 -8.40 -4.50
N PRO A 120 -1.83 -9.27 -3.51
CA PRO A 120 -0.95 -10.39 -3.17
C PRO A 120 -0.74 -11.36 -4.34
N ILE A 121 -1.75 -11.56 -5.17
CA ILE A 121 -1.65 -12.41 -6.37
C ILE A 121 -0.67 -11.79 -7.37
N TRP A 122 -0.80 -10.47 -7.62
CA TRP A 122 0.11 -9.74 -8.50
C TRP A 122 1.55 -9.71 -7.96
N VAL A 123 1.73 -9.52 -6.64
CA VAL A 123 3.04 -9.55 -6.00
C VAL A 123 3.68 -10.93 -6.15
N ALA A 124 2.96 -12.00 -5.85
CA ALA A 124 3.48 -13.37 -6.00
C ALA A 124 3.84 -13.70 -7.45
N LEU A 125 3.07 -13.20 -8.42
CA LEU A 125 3.38 -13.35 -9.84
C LEU A 125 4.66 -12.59 -10.21
N MET A 126 4.79 -11.34 -9.78
CA MET A 126 5.99 -10.52 -10.03
C MET A 126 7.23 -11.15 -9.41
N GLU A 127 7.17 -11.60 -8.15
CA GLU A 127 8.26 -12.32 -7.49
C GLU A 127 8.66 -13.57 -8.27
N SER A 128 7.69 -14.38 -8.70
CA SER A 128 7.97 -15.56 -9.51
C SER A 128 8.66 -15.24 -10.84
N MET A 129 8.26 -14.15 -11.50
CA MET A 129 8.85 -13.70 -12.75
C MET A 129 10.27 -13.15 -12.56
N ILE A 130 10.50 -12.35 -11.52
CA ILE A 130 11.79 -11.72 -11.21
C ILE A 130 12.79 -12.78 -10.75
N ASP A 131 12.41 -13.64 -9.82
CA ASP A 131 13.30 -14.68 -9.26
C ASP A 131 13.43 -15.90 -10.17
N ARG A 132 12.62 -15.98 -11.24
CA ARG A 132 12.47 -17.13 -12.14
C ARG A 132 12.22 -18.45 -11.41
N ARG A 133 11.64 -18.38 -10.21
CA ARG A 133 11.26 -19.52 -9.38
C ARG A 133 9.75 -19.67 -9.38
N ARG A 134 9.26 -20.90 -9.49
CA ARG A 134 7.81 -21.16 -9.40
C ARG A 134 7.34 -20.88 -7.97
N PRO A 135 6.17 -20.23 -7.79
CA PRO A 135 5.62 -20.03 -6.46
C PRO A 135 5.43 -21.39 -5.80
N SER A 136 5.77 -21.47 -4.51
CA SER A 136 5.57 -22.69 -3.72
C SER A 136 4.12 -23.13 -3.82
N PHE A 137 3.86 -24.44 -3.95
CA PHE A 137 2.49 -24.98 -3.98
C PHE A 137 1.65 -24.47 -2.79
N LEU A 138 2.29 -24.33 -1.64
CA LEU A 138 1.67 -23.83 -0.41
C LEU A 138 1.27 -22.34 -0.52
N LEU A 139 2.08 -21.52 -1.21
CA LEU A 139 1.78 -20.12 -1.53
C LEU A 139 0.63 -20.03 -2.53
N SER A 140 0.63 -20.86 -3.58
CA SER A 140 -0.47 -20.89 -4.55
C SER A 140 -1.80 -21.30 -3.92
N VAL A 141 -1.80 -22.32 -3.05
CA VAL A 141 -3.02 -22.74 -2.33
C VAL A 141 -3.50 -21.66 -1.37
N SER A 142 -2.60 -21.01 -0.64
CA SER A 142 -3.00 -19.93 0.29
C SER A 142 -3.51 -18.68 -0.44
N LEU A 143 -3.00 -18.36 -1.62
CA LEU A 143 -3.56 -17.30 -2.47
C LEU A 143 -4.96 -17.64 -3.00
N VAL A 144 -5.23 -18.90 -3.36
CA VAL A 144 -6.55 -19.33 -3.86
C VAL A 144 -7.58 -19.43 -2.74
N VAL A 145 -7.17 -19.81 -1.53
CA VAL A 145 -8.07 -19.94 -0.37
C VAL A 145 -8.30 -18.60 0.34
N GLY A 146 -7.29 -17.72 0.31
CA GLY A 146 -7.33 -16.41 0.97
C GLY A 146 -8.01 -15.29 0.18
N PHE A 147 -8.33 -15.52 -1.10
CA PHE A 147 -9.07 -14.62 -1.99
C PHE A 147 -10.44 -15.17 -2.32
#